data_AF-X1QPG8-F1
#
_entry.id   AF-X1QPG8-F1
#
_cell.length_a   1.000
_cell.length_b   1.000
_cell.length_c   1.000
_cell.angle_alpha   90.00
_cell.angle_beta   90.00
_cell.angle_gamma   90.00
#
_symmetry.space_group_name_H-M   'P 1'
#
loop_
_entity.id
_entity.type
_entity.pdbx_description
1 polymer ?
#
loop_
_entity_poly.entity_id
_entity_poly.type
_entity_poly.pdbx_seq_one_letter_code
_entity_poly.pdbx_strand_id
1 'polypeptide(L)'
;MVQLDGGRFATSDLNDLYRRVINRNNRLTHLLEIGAPEIIIRNEKRMLQEAVDSLIDNGRRGRAVSVSGNHKLKSLSDMLRGKQGRFRQNLLGKRVDYSGRSVVVVGPELKLHQCGLPRKMALELFKPFV
;
A
#
# COMPACT_ATOMS: atom_id res chain seq x y z
N MET A 1 2.70 6.42 -9.23
CA MET A 1 1.64 7.35 -9.63
C MET A 1 1.00 6.75 -10.86
N VAL A 2 -0.32 6.62 -10.89
CA VAL A 2 -1.04 6.01 -12.01
C VAL A 2 -2.04 7.03 -12.53
N GLN A 3 -2.05 7.25 -13.85
CA GLN A 3 -3.03 8.12 -14.50
C GLN A 3 -4.35 7.36 -14.63
N LEU A 4 -5.44 8.03 -14.28
CA LEU A 4 -6.81 7.55 -14.43
C LEU A 4 -7.46 8.22 -15.63
N ASP A 5 -8.53 7.61 -16.12
CA ASP A 5 -9.35 8.18 -17.18
C ASP A 5 -9.86 9.58 -16.78
N GLY A 6 -9.82 10.50 -17.74
CA GLY A 6 -10.16 11.91 -17.54
C GLY A 6 -9.04 12.77 -16.92
N GLY A 7 -7.77 12.34 -17.03
CA GLY A 7 -6.61 13.17 -16.65
C GLY A 7 -6.36 13.31 -15.15
N ARG A 8 -7.09 12.55 -14.32
CA ARG A 8 -6.87 12.50 -12.88
C ARG A 8 -5.68 11.59 -12.55
N PHE A 9 -5.00 11.84 -11.44
CA PHE A 9 -3.88 11.01 -10.99
C PHE A 9 -4.16 10.38 -9.63
N ALA A 10 -3.87 9.09 -9.51
CA ALA A 10 -3.84 8.39 -8.24
C ALA A 10 -2.38 8.26 -7.76
N THR A 11 -2.12 8.74 -6.55
CA THR A 11 -0.81 8.65 -5.89
C THR A 11 -0.91 7.79 -4.64
N SER A 12 0.21 7.14 -4.29
CA SER A 12 0.31 6.44 -3.00
C SER A 12 0.39 7.47 -1.87
N ASP A 13 -0.25 7.16 -0.74
CA ASP A 13 -0.14 7.92 0.51
C ASP A 13 1.32 8.23 0.92
N LEU A 14 2.25 7.30 0.62
CA LEU A 14 3.68 7.50 0.86
C LEU A 14 4.25 8.72 0.14
N ASN A 15 3.78 9.01 -1.08
CA ASN A 15 4.31 10.14 -1.85
C ASN A 15 4.02 11.46 -1.15
N ASP A 16 2.87 11.59 -0.50
CA ASP A 16 2.51 12.78 0.25
C ASP A 16 3.34 12.90 1.53
N LEU A 17 3.62 11.78 2.20
CA LEU A 17 4.50 11.75 3.38
C LEU A 17 5.94 12.13 3.00
N TYR A 18 6.48 11.57 1.92
CA TYR A 18 7.80 11.96 1.39
C TYR A 18 7.85 13.43 0.99
N ARG A 19 6.83 13.94 0.29
CA ARG A 19 6.75 15.34 -0.12
C ARG A 19 6.80 16.27 1.09
N ARG A 20 6.11 15.93 2.19
CA ARG A 20 6.16 16.70 3.44
C ARG A 20 7.56 16.75 4.02
N VAL A 21 8.27 15.62 4.09
CA VAL A 21 9.66 15.57 4.58
C VAL A 21 10.58 16.45 3.72
N ILE A 22 10.50 16.31 2.40
CA ILE A 22 11.33 17.08 1.47
C ILE A 22 11.06 18.59 1.62
N ASN A 23 9.80 18.99 1.64
CA ASN A 23 9.43 20.41 1.78
C ASN A 23 9.91 21.01 3.11
N ARG A 24 9.80 20.26 4.21
CA ARG A 24 10.30 20.69 5.54
C ARG A 24 11.81 20.77 5.58
N ASN A 25 12.50 19.81 4.98
CA ASN A 25 13.96 19.79 4.91
C ASN A 25 14.49 20.98 4.10
N ASN A 26 13.94 21.22 2.91
CA ASN A 26 14.35 22.34 2.05
C ASN A 26 14.09 23.69 2.74
N ARG A 27 12.97 23.82 3.46
CA ARG A 27 12.66 25.02 4.25
C ARG A 27 13.64 25.20 5.40
N LEU A 28 14.01 24.12 6.11
CA LEU A 28 15.01 24.18 7.18
C LEU A 28 16.38 24.60 6.63
N THR A 29 16.83 24.04 5.51
CA THR A 29 18.08 24.42 4.85
C THR A 29 18.09 25.92 4.53
N HIS A 30 17.02 26.42 3.92
CA HIS A 30 16.91 27.85 3.61
C HIS A 30 16.93 28.75 4.86
N LEU A 31 16.24 28.34 5.95
CA LEU A 31 16.25 29.07 7.22
C LEU A 31 17.64 29.15 7.86
N LEU A 32 18.46 28.10 7.69
CA LEU A 32 19.84 28.08 8.16
C LEU A 32 20.72 29.02 7.33
N GLU A 33 20.55 29.03 6.01
CA GLU A 33 21.32 29.89 5.08
C GLU A 33 21.10 31.38 5.36
N ILE A 34 19.86 31.78 5.64
CA ILE A 34 19.53 33.19 5.93
C ILE A 34 19.81 33.60 7.38
N GLY A 35 20.34 32.69 8.21
CA GLY A 35 20.62 32.97 9.62
C GLY A 35 19.38 33.28 10.47
N ALA A 36 18.26 32.57 10.22
CA ALA A 36 17.02 32.79 10.95
C ALA A 36 17.21 32.60 12.48
N PRO A 37 16.44 33.32 13.32
CA PRO A 37 16.48 33.14 14.77
C PRO A 37 16.35 31.69 15.23
N GLU A 38 17.06 31.34 16.31
CA GLU A 38 17.14 29.96 16.80
C GLU A 38 15.78 29.34 17.14
N ILE A 39 14.83 30.15 17.63
CA ILE A 39 13.45 29.71 17.92
C ILE A 39 12.76 29.21 16.65
N ILE A 40 12.94 29.90 15.52
CA ILE A 40 12.34 29.53 14.22
C ILE A 40 12.98 28.23 13.72
N ILE A 41 14.32 28.13 13.78
CA ILE A 41 15.06 26.91 13.42
C ILE A 41 14.61 25.72 14.26
N ARG A 42 14.46 25.91 15.58
CA ARG A 42 14.03 24.84 16.51
C ARG A 42 12.61 24.37 16.20
N ASN A 43 11.71 25.28 15.84
CA ASN A 43 10.36 24.91 15.43
C ASN A 43 10.36 24.14 14.09
N GLU A 44 11.13 24.58 13.09
CA GLU A 44 11.19 23.86 11.81
C GLU A 44 11.85 22.48 11.96
N LYS A 45 12.89 22.35 12.81
CA LYS A 45 13.45 21.04 13.20
C LYS A 45 12.39 20.12 13.82
N ARG A 46 11.55 20.64 14.73
CA ARG A 46 10.43 19.86 15.30
C ARG A 46 9.44 19.43 14.22
N MET A 47 9.06 20.34 13.31
CA MET A 47 8.14 20.02 12.21
C MET A 47 8.72 18.99 11.23
N LEU A 48 10.03 19.03 10.97
CA LEU A 48 10.72 18.03 10.17
C LEU A 48 10.72 16.66 10.87
N GLN A 49 11.00 16.63 12.17
CA GLN A 49 10.92 15.39 12.96
C GLN A 49 9.52 14.78 12.89
N GLU A 50 8.46 15.57 13.08
CA GLU A 50 7.08 15.09 12.99
C GLU A 50 6.71 14.56 11.59
N ALA A 51 7.27 15.16 10.53
CA ALA A 51 7.09 14.68 9.17
C ALA A 51 7.77 13.31 8.95
N VAL A 52 8.98 13.12 9.49
CA VAL A 52 9.70 11.83 9.44
C VAL A 52 8.97 10.78 10.28
N ASP A 53 8.54 11.12 11.50
CA ASP A 53 7.76 10.23 12.36
C ASP A 53 6.50 9.73 11.65
N SER A 54 5.79 10.64 10.96
CA SER A 54 4.59 10.30 10.18
C SER A 54 4.90 9.43 8.95
N LEU A 55 6.07 9.58 8.32
CA LEU A 55 6.51 8.73 7.21
C LEU A 55 6.77 7.29 7.67
N ILE A 56 7.42 7.13 8.83
CA ILE A 56 7.79 5.83 9.38
C ILE A 56 6.58 5.11 10.01
N ASP A 57 5.86 5.76 10.93
CA ASP A 57 4.71 5.19 11.63
C ASP A 57 3.68 6.28 11.97
N ASN A 58 2.77 6.53 11.02
CA ASN A 58 1.78 7.58 11.12
C ASN A 58 0.78 7.29 12.24
N GLY A 59 0.65 8.21 13.20
CA GLY A 59 -0.26 8.09 14.33
C GLY A 59 0.31 7.35 15.54
N ARG A 60 1.59 6.95 15.53
CA ARG A 60 2.27 6.44 16.74
C ARG A 60 2.45 7.52 17.80
N ARG A 61 2.71 8.76 17.37
CA ARG A 61 2.80 9.95 18.24
C ARG A 61 1.83 11.01 17.74
N GLY A 62 0.97 11.50 18.65
CA GLY A 62 0.02 12.56 18.35
C GLY A 62 -1.08 12.15 17.37
N ARG A 63 -1.67 13.15 16.69
CA ARG A 63 -2.75 12.94 15.72
C ARG A 63 -2.17 12.50 14.38
N ALA A 64 -2.67 11.38 13.85
CA ALA A 64 -2.26 10.89 12.54
C ALA A 64 -2.51 11.93 11.44
N VAL A 65 -1.54 12.05 10.54
CA VAL A 65 -1.66 12.90 9.35
C VAL A 65 -2.73 12.34 8.44
N SER A 66 -3.73 13.18 8.12
CA SER A 66 -4.82 12.88 7.21
C SER A 66 -4.84 13.83 6.01
N VAL A 67 -5.36 13.33 4.88
CA VAL A 67 -5.73 14.16 3.73
C VAL A 67 -7.22 14.54 3.84
N SER A 68 -7.70 15.40 2.94
CA SER A 68 -9.11 15.74 2.80
C SER A 68 -10.01 14.50 2.88
N GLY A 69 -11.10 14.57 3.63
CA GLY A 69 -12.02 13.46 3.87
C GLY A 69 -11.65 12.52 5.02
N ASN A 70 -10.84 12.95 6.00
CA ASN A 70 -10.45 12.15 7.17
C ASN A 70 -9.70 10.84 6.87
N HIS A 71 -9.23 10.63 5.63
CA HIS A 71 -8.40 9.49 5.27
C HIS A 71 -7.01 9.65 5.89
N LYS A 72 -6.65 8.75 6.81
CA LYS A 72 -5.32 8.70 7.43
C LYS A 72 -4.34 8.10 6.43
N LEU A 73 -3.25 8.82 6.17
CA LEU A 73 -2.20 8.36 5.26
C LEU A 73 -1.54 7.10 5.79
N LYS A 74 -1.36 6.09 4.94
CA LYS A 74 -0.61 4.87 5.29
C LYS A 74 0.89 5.13 5.29
N SER A 75 1.54 4.83 6.41
CA SER A 75 3.00 4.92 6.59
C SER A 75 3.75 3.66 6.12
N LEU A 76 5.08 3.69 6.17
CA LEU A 76 5.91 2.52 5.87
C LEU A 76 5.60 1.33 6.79
N SER A 77 5.40 1.59 8.08
CA SER A 77 5.04 0.55 9.04
C SER A 77 3.67 -0.07 8.72
N ASP A 78 2.70 0.74 8.29
CA ASP A 78 1.37 0.28 7.85
C ASP A 78 1.41 -0.62 6.63
N MET A 79 2.40 -0.44 5.76
CA MET A 79 2.57 -1.32 4.61
C MET A 79 3.07 -2.70 5.00
N LEU A 80 3.71 -2.85 6.14
CA LEU A 80 4.21 -4.13 6.63
C LEU A 80 3.19 -4.84 7.51
N ARG A 81 2.50 -4.10 8.39
CA ARG A 81 1.58 -4.64 9.40
C ARG A 81 0.16 -4.84 8.90
N GLY A 82 -0.60 -5.67 9.62
CA GLY A 82 -2.04 -5.88 9.38
C GLY A 82 -2.36 -6.86 8.25
N LYS A 83 -3.66 -7.08 8.00
CA LYS A 83 -4.16 -8.06 7.02
C LYS A 83 -3.79 -7.69 5.58
N GLN A 84 -3.82 -6.40 5.27
CA GLN A 84 -3.42 -5.82 3.96
C GLN A 84 -1.93 -5.47 3.92
N GLY A 85 -1.16 -5.85 4.96
CA GLY A 85 0.28 -5.65 4.99
C GLY A 85 1.00 -6.67 4.11
N ARG A 86 2.20 -6.32 3.65
CA ARG A 86 3.01 -7.13 2.73
C ARG A 86 3.25 -8.55 3.25
N PHE A 87 3.50 -8.74 4.54
CA PHE A 87 3.74 -10.08 5.08
C PHE A 87 2.53 -11.01 4.88
N ARG A 88 1.33 -10.55 5.27
CA ARG A 88 0.14 -11.40 5.21
C ARG A 88 -0.44 -11.52 3.81
N GLN A 89 -0.42 -10.44 3.05
CA GLN A 89 -1.04 -10.42 1.73
C GLN A 89 -0.14 -10.92 0.60
N ASN A 90 1.18 -10.76 0.73
CA ASN A 90 2.10 -11.02 -0.37
C ASN A 90 3.08 -12.15 -0.07
N LEU A 91 3.37 -12.46 1.19
CA LEU A 91 4.32 -13.53 1.54
C LEU A 91 3.61 -14.84 1.90
N LEU A 92 2.52 -14.80 2.67
CA LEU A 92 1.83 -16.02 3.12
C LEU A 92 0.87 -16.63 2.09
N GLY A 93 0.28 -15.81 1.23
CA GLY A 93 -0.63 -16.27 0.19
C GLY A 93 -0.46 -15.42 -1.06
N LYS A 94 -0.42 -16.05 -2.23
CA LYS A 94 -0.29 -15.37 -3.51
C LYS A 94 -1.36 -15.87 -4.47
N ARG A 95 -1.71 -15.03 -5.43
CA ARG A 95 -2.42 -15.51 -6.62
C ARG A 95 -1.46 -16.40 -7.40
N VAL A 96 -1.99 -17.52 -7.88
CA VAL A 96 -1.21 -18.53 -8.60
C VAL A 96 -1.84 -18.76 -9.97
N ASP A 97 -0.98 -18.97 -10.96
CA ASP A 97 -1.41 -19.41 -12.28
C ASP A 97 -1.88 -20.87 -12.22
N TYR A 98 -2.46 -21.37 -13.32
CA TYR A 98 -3.02 -22.72 -13.40
C TYR A 98 -4.04 -23.03 -12.29
N SER A 99 -4.85 -22.03 -11.95
CA SER A 99 -5.91 -22.16 -10.95
C SER A 99 -7.25 -21.70 -11.50
N GLY A 100 -8.34 -22.27 -10.97
CA GLY A 100 -9.71 -22.00 -11.40
C GLY A 100 -10.69 -22.18 -10.25
N ARG A 101 -11.89 -21.59 -10.40
CA ARG A 101 -12.99 -21.74 -9.45
C ARG A 101 -14.31 -21.88 -10.22
N SER A 102 -15.15 -22.82 -9.79
CA SER A 102 -16.52 -23.01 -10.27
C SER A 102 -17.42 -23.40 -9.09
N VAL A 103 -18.73 -23.34 -9.31
CA VAL A 103 -19.73 -23.89 -8.40
C VAL A 103 -19.60 -25.41 -8.36
N VAL A 104 -19.69 -25.98 -7.16
CA VAL A 104 -19.67 -27.44 -6.93
C VAL A 104 -21.11 -27.96 -6.94
N VAL A 105 -21.34 -29.09 -7.61
CA VAL A 105 -22.62 -29.80 -7.69
C VAL A 105 -22.39 -31.27 -7.35
N VAL A 106 -23.42 -31.96 -6.85
CA VAL A 106 -23.35 -33.39 -6.52
C VAL A 106 -23.20 -34.25 -7.79
N GLY A 107 -22.25 -35.19 -7.77
CA GLY A 107 -22.01 -36.17 -8.83
C GLY A 107 -22.05 -37.60 -8.24
N PRO A 108 -23.25 -38.17 -8.01
CA PRO A 108 -23.42 -39.42 -7.26
C PRO A 108 -22.77 -40.65 -7.93
N GLU A 109 -22.52 -40.59 -9.23
CA GLU A 109 -21.87 -41.64 -10.02
C GLU A 109 -20.33 -41.66 -9.90
N LEU A 110 -19.73 -40.62 -9.32
CA LEU A 110 -18.28 -40.49 -9.19
C LEU A 110 -17.74 -41.36 -8.05
N LYS A 111 -16.59 -41.99 -8.28
CA LYS A 111 -15.83 -42.69 -7.22
C LYS A 111 -15.13 -41.68 -6.32
N LEU A 112 -14.72 -42.13 -5.12
CA LEU A 112 -14.05 -41.29 -4.10
C LEU A 112 -12.82 -40.51 -4.61
N HIS A 113 -12.09 -41.04 -5.60
CA HIS A 113 -10.89 -40.44 -6.17
C HIS A 113 -11.14 -39.63 -7.47
N GLN A 114 -12.40 -39.42 -7.86
CA GLN A 114 -12.78 -38.73 -9.09
C GLN A 114 -13.42 -37.37 -8.81
N CYS A 115 -13.26 -36.44 -9.75
CA CYS A 115 -14.03 -35.20 -9.78
C CYS A 115 -14.39 -34.83 -11.22
N GLY A 116 -15.54 -34.16 -11.39
CA GLY A 116 -15.96 -33.63 -12.68
C GLY A 116 -15.37 -32.23 -12.92
N LEU A 117 -14.61 -32.04 -14.00
CA LEU A 117 -14.13 -30.73 -14.43
C LEU A 117 -14.87 -30.25 -15.70
N PRO A 118 -15.40 -29.02 -15.72
CA PRO A 118 -15.97 -28.44 -16.94
C PRO A 118 -14.93 -28.38 -18.07
N ARG A 119 -15.31 -28.81 -19.28
CA ARG A 119 -14.40 -28.89 -20.44
C ARG A 119 -13.65 -27.58 -20.72
N LYS A 120 -14.35 -26.43 -20.63
CA LYS A 120 -13.74 -25.11 -20.83
C LYS A 120 -12.67 -24.79 -19.79
N MET A 121 -12.90 -25.18 -18.54
CA MET A 121 -11.94 -24.97 -17.45
C MET A 121 -10.73 -25.89 -17.61
N ALA A 122 -10.96 -27.16 -17.95
CA ALA A 122 -9.86 -28.09 -18.21
C ALA A 122 -8.98 -27.62 -19.37
N LEU A 123 -9.58 -27.12 -20.46
CA LEU A 123 -8.82 -26.63 -21.61
C LEU A 123 -7.88 -25.47 -21.26
N GLU A 124 -8.32 -24.51 -20.43
CA GLU A 124 -7.47 -23.39 -20.00
C GLU A 124 -6.42 -23.81 -18.97
N LEU A 125 -6.78 -24.66 -18.01
CA LEU A 125 -5.85 -25.12 -16.97
C LEU A 125 -4.70 -25.95 -17.56
N PHE A 126 -4.97 -26.74 -18.60
CA PHE A 126 -3.99 -27.63 -19.21
C PHE A 126 -3.46 -27.11 -20.55
N LYS A 127 -3.70 -25.84 -20.89
CA LYS A 127 -3.32 -25.21 -22.16
C LYS A 127 -1.85 -25.42 -22.59
N PRO A 128 -0.84 -25.47 -21.71
CA PRO A 128 0.54 -25.75 -22.13
C PRO A 128 0.80 -27.22 -22.51
N PHE A 129 -0.07 -28.14 -22.09
CA PHE A 129 0.09 -29.58 -22.29
C PHE A 129 -0.75 -30.12 -23.46
N VAL A 130 -1.67 -29.32 -24.00
CA VAL A 130 -2.59 -29.63 -25.11
C VAL A 130 -2.17 -28.84 -26.33
#